data_AF-A0A6I2L7Z4-F1
#
_entry.id   AF-A0A6I2L7Z4-F1
#
_cell.length_a   1.000
_cell.length_b   1.000
_cell.length_c   1.000
_cell.angle_alpha   90.00
_cell.angle_beta   90.00
_cell.angle_gamma   90.00
#
_symmetry.space_group_name_H-M   'P 1'
#
loop_
_entity.id
_entity.type
_entity.pdbx_description
1 polymer ?
#
loop_
_entity_poly.entity_id
_entity_poly.type
_entity_poly.pdbx_seq_one_letter_code
_entity_poly.pdbx_strand_id
1 'polypeptide(L)' 'MNEGIDFSDIPELGDDFFAHAKKREALVQKSSVIVDRDVYEWFKEHVPASSELISQILRAYIADHQAKSAPSGAGQGVA' A
#
# COMPACT_ATOMS: atom_id res chain seq x y z
N MET A 1 15.40 -24.41 35.10
CA MET A 1 15.59 -25.23 33.89
C MET A 1 15.79 -24.26 32.75
N ASN A 2 17.00 -24.19 32.19
CA ASN A 2 17.28 -23.47 30.96
C ASN A 2 17.79 -24.53 29.98
N GLU A 3 16.87 -25.30 29.43
CA GLU A 3 17.17 -26.13 28.27
C GLU A 3 17.46 -25.15 27.14
N GLY A 4 18.76 -24.94 26.88
CA GLY A 4 19.22 -24.12 25.78
C GLY A 4 18.62 -24.63 24.47
N ILE A 5 18.31 -23.70 23.56
CA ILE A 5 17.76 -24.04 22.24
C ILE A 5 18.72 -25.02 21.56
N ASP A 6 18.22 -26.20 21.19
CA ASP A 6 18.99 -27.22 20.50
C ASP A 6 19.05 -26.91 19.00
N PHE A 7 20.27 -26.89 18.46
CA PHE A 7 20.56 -26.64 17.05
C PHE A 7 21.13 -27.88 16.35
N SER A 8 21.20 -29.03 17.04
CA SER A 8 21.79 -30.27 16.50
C SER A 8 21.08 -30.80 15.25
N ASP A 9 19.79 -30.45 15.09
CA ASP A 9 18.96 -30.81 13.93
C ASP A 9 19.09 -29.85 12.74
N ILE A 10 19.83 -28.75 12.88
CA ILE A 10 19.93 -27.70 11.85
C ILE A 10 21.29 -27.81 11.14
N PRO A 11 21.34 -28.25 9.88
CA PRO A 11 22.60 -28.33 9.14
C PRO A 11 23.14 -26.92 8.84
N GLU A 12 24.47 -26.79 8.81
CA GLU A 12 25.12 -25.54 8.41
C GLU A 12 24.80 -25.20 6.95
N LEU A 13 24.31 -23.98 6.71
CA LEU A 13 23.95 -23.51 5.38
C LEU A 13 25.20 -23.03 4.64
N GLY A 14 25.73 -23.87 3.75
CA GLY A 14 26.87 -23.56 2.89
C GLY A 14 26.50 -22.84 1.59
N ASP A 15 27.52 -22.54 0.78
CA ASP A 15 27.36 -21.80 -0.48
C ASP A 15 26.37 -22.47 -1.45
N ASP A 16 26.28 -23.80 -1.46
CA ASP A 16 25.32 -24.56 -2.27
C ASP A 16 23.85 -24.28 -1.92
N PHE A 17 23.55 -23.99 -0.65
CA PHE A 17 22.19 -23.62 -0.23
C PHE A 17 21.78 -22.26 -0.82
N PHE A 18 22.70 -21.29 -0.75
CA PHE A 18 22.47 -19.95 -1.28
C PHE A 18 22.51 -19.90 -2.81
N ALA A 19 23.27 -20.78 -3.46
CA ALA A 19 23.31 -20.91 -4.92
C ALA A 19 21.94 -21.24 -5.53
N HIS A 20 21.09 -21.97 -4.79
CA HIS A 20 19.74 -22.36 -5.22
C HIS A 20 18.62 -21.53 -4.57
N ALA A 21 18.97 -20.56 -3.72
CA ALA A 21 18.01 -19.74 -3.01
C ALA A 21 17.21 -18.88 -4.01
N LYS A 22 15.89 -19.07 -4.02
CA LYS A 22 14.97 -18.29 -4.86
C LYS A 22 14.38 -17.14 -4.07
N LYS A 23 14.71 -15.90 -4.45
CA LYS A 23 14.03 -14.70 -3.94
C LYS A 23 12.56 -14.73 -4.39
N ARG A 24 11.64 -14.83 -3.45
CA ARG A 24 10.20 -14.65 -3.70
C ARG A 24 9.90 -13.16 -3.57
N GLU A 25 9.50 -12.52 -4.65
CA GLU A 25 8.95 -11.17 -4.56
C GLU A 25 7.54 -11.24 -3.97
N ALA A 26 7.15 -10.22 -3.21
CA ALA A 26 5.81 -10.16 -2.65
C ALA A 26 4.80 -10.13 -3.81
N LEU A 27 3.87 -11.09 -3.82
CA LEU A 27 2.82 -11.21 -4.85
C LEU A 27 1.88 -9.99 -4.89
N VAL A 28 1.90 -9.17 -3.83
CA VAL A 28 1.11 -7.95 -3.72
C VAL A 28 2.05 -6.80 -3.37
N GLN A 29 2.26 -5.89 -4.31
CA GLN A 29 2.85 -4.60 -4.00
C GLN A 29 1.80 -3.80 -3.21
N LYS A 30 1.88 -3.86 -1.88
CA LYS A 30 1.11 -2.93 -1.03
C LYS A 30 1.77 -1.56 -1.15
N SER A 31 1.21 -0.69 -1.97
CA SER A 31 1.56 0.73 -1.96
C SER A 31 1.08 1.35 -0.65
N SER A 32 2.01 1.83 0.17
CA SER A 32 1.69 2.57 1.38
C SER A 32 1.52 4.05 1.04
N VAL A 33 0.45 4.66 1.54
CA VAL A 33 0.22 6.11 1.46
C VAL A 33 0.37 6.71 2.85
N ILE A 34 1.01 7.88 2.93
CA ILE A 34 1.09 8.65 4.17
C ILE A 34 -0.15 9.54 4.25
N VAL A 35 -0.85 9.48 5.38
CA VAL A 35 -2.00 10.32 5.70
C VAL A 35 -1.85 10.80 7.15
N ASP A 36 -2.49 11.92 7.48
CA ASP A 36 -2.50 12.40 8.85
C ASP A 36 -3.17 11.40 9.80
N ARG A 37 -2.65 11.33 11.02
CA ARG A 37 -3.04 10.32 12.01
C ARG A 37 -4.50 10.47 12.43
N ASP A 38 -4.96 11.70 12.61
CA ASP A 38 -6.34 12.03 12.98
C ASP A 38 -7.33 11.60 11.89
N VAL A 39 -7.00 11.85 10.62
CA VAL A 39 -7.79 11.41 9.47
C VAL A 39 -7.87 9.88 9.44
N TYR A 40 -6.75 9.20 9.68
CA TYR A 40 -6.72 7.74 9.72
C TYR A 40 -7.56 7.15 10.86
N GLU A 41 -7.47 7.69 12.07
CA GLU A 41 -8.28 7.22 13.20
C GLU A 41 -9.77 7.48 12.96
N TRP A 42 -10.13 8.62 12.38
CA TRP A 42 -11.52 8.88 11.98
C TRP A 42 -12.05 7.81 11.01
N PHE A 43 -11.27 7.45 9.98
CA PHE A 43 -11.65 6.38 9.05
C PHE A 43 -11.82 5.05 9.77
N LYS A 44 -10.91 4.70 10.67
CA LYS A 44 -10.95 3.44 11.42
C LYS A 44 -12.18 3.33 12.34
N GLU A 45 -12.67 4.45 12.88
CA GLU A 45 -13.85 4.49 13.74
C GLU A 45 -15.17 4.47 12.95
N HIS A 46 -15.19 5.06 11.75
CA HIS A 46 -16.44 5.30 10.98
C HIS A 46 -16.63 4.35 9.81
N VAL A 47 -15.58 3.64 9.37
CA VAL A 47 -15.62 2.77 8.20
C VAL A 47 -15.33 1.32 8.62
N PRO A 48 -16.17 0.34 8.23
CA PRO A 48 -15.84 -1.07 8.43
C PRO A 48 -14.47 -1.37 7.81
N ALA A 49 -13.64 -2.16 8.51
CA ALA A 49 -12.20 -2.33 8.28
C ALA A 49 -11.80 -2.85 6.87
N SER A 50 -12.02 -2.03 5.86
CA SER A 50 -11.86 -2.34 4.45
C SER A 50 -11.06 -1.23 3.80
N SER A 51 -9.79 -1.50 3.49
CA SER A 51 -8.90 -0.61 2.74
C SER A 51 -9.49 -0.16 1.39
N GLU A 52 -10.44 -0.93 0.86
CA GLU A 52 -11.13 -0.64 -0.39
C GLU A 52 -12.04 0.60 -0.29
N LEU A 53 -12.77 0.79 0.83
CA LEU A 53 -13.71 1.92 0.95
C LEU A 53 -12.96 3.26 1.06
N ILE A 54 -11.86 3.30 1.82
CA ILE A 54 -10.98 4.47 1.91
C ILE A 54 -10.47 4.87 0.51
N SER A 55 -10.03 3.88 -0.27
CA SER A 55 -9.55 4.11 -1.63
C SER A 55 -10.63 4.63 -2.56
N GLN A 56 -11.87 4.16 -2.43
CA GLN A 56 -13.01 4.63 -3.22
C GLN A 56 -13.36 6.09 -2.92
N ILE A 57 -13.39 6.46 -1.63
CA ILE A 57 -13.68 7.84 -1.19
C ILE A 57 -12.62 8.81 -1.75
N LEU A 58 -11.34 8.46 -1.62
CA LEU A 58 -10.24 9.29 -2.16
C LEU A 58 -10.34 9.47 -3.68
N ARG A 59 -10.71 8.41 -4.41
CA ARG A 59 -10.91 8.49 -5.87
C ARG A 59 -12.07 9.41 -6.24
N ALA A 60 -13.19 9.33 -5.52
CA ALA A 60 -14.34 10.21 -5.75
C ALA A 60 -13.98 11.68 -5.52
N TYR A 61 -13.23 11.98 -4.45
CA TYR A 61 -12.74 13.33 -4.17
C TYR A 61 -11.83 13.85 -5.29
N ILE A 62 -10.88 13.04 -5.77
CA ILE A 62 -9.99 13.43 -6.88
C ILE A 62 -10.80 13.72 -8.14
N ALA A 63 -11.78 12.89 -8.48
CA ALA A 63 -12.61 13.08 -9.68
C ALA A 63 -13.41 14.38 -9.65
N ASP A 64 -14.05 14.69 -8.51
CA ASP A 64 -14.79 15.95 -8.31
C ASP A 64 -13.87 17.17 -8.43
N HIS A 65 -12.70 17.10 -7.79
CA HIS A 65 -11.74 18.20 -7.81
C HIS A 65 -11.08 18.40 -9.18
N GLN A 66 -10.82 17.33 -9.93
CA GLN A 66 -10.32 17.41 -11.31
C GLN A 66 -11.37 17.96 -12.28
N ALA A 67 -12.63 17.57 -12.15
CA ALA A 67 -13.72 18.13 -12.94
C ALA A 67 -13.88 19.64 -12.71
N LYS A 68 -13.66 20.08 -11.46
CA LYS A 68 -13.76 21.49 -11.05
C LYS A 68 -12.52 22.34 -11.39
N SER A 69 -11.40 21.71 -11.73
CA SER A 69 -10.16 22.38 -12.15
C SER A 69 -9.92 22.34 -13.66
N ALA A 70 -10.81 21.70 -14.43
CA ALA A 70 -10.85 21.86 -15.88
C ALA A 70 -11.28 23.31 -16.24
N PRO A 71 -10.43 24.11 -16.91
CA PRO A 71 -10.76 25.50 -17.19
C PRO A 71 -11.90 25.60 -18.20
N SER A 72 -12.96 26.31 -17.78
CA SER A 72 -13.86 27.01 -18.67
C SER A 72 -13.04 28.02 -19.48
N GLY A 73 -12.70 27.64 -20.70
CA GLY A 73 -11.98 28.44 -21.67
C GLY A 73 -12.68 28.36 -23.02
N ALA A 74 -13.87 28.94 -23.11
CA ALA A 74 -14.48 29.30 -24.38
C ALA A 74 -13.64 30.43 -25.00
N GLY A 75 -12.77 30.08 -25.94
CA GLY A 75 -12.22 31.00 -26.93
C GLY A 75 -13.05 30.89 -28.20
N GLN A 76 -14.19 31.60 -28.22
CA GLN A 76 -14.89 31.95 -29.45
C GLN A 76 -13.99 32.93 -30.21
N GLY A 77 -13.46 32.49 -31.35
CA GLY A 77 -12.60 33.29 -32.24
C GLY A 77 -13.00 33.04 -33.68
N VAL A 78 -13.85 33.93 -34.19
CA VAL A 78 -14.15 34.12 -35.61
C VAL A 78 -12.90 34.59 -36.35
N ALA A 79 -12.56 33.95 -37.47
CA ALA A 79 -11.94 34.54 -38.66
C ALA A 79 -11.88 33.49 -39.78
#